data_AF-A0A4S0MVY3-F1
#
_entry.id   AF-A0A4S0MVY3-F1
#
_cell.length_a   1.000
_cell.length_b   1.000
_cell.length_c   1.000
_cell.angle_alpha   90.00
_cell.angle_beta   90.00
_cell.angle_gamma   90.00
#
_symmetry.space_group_name_H-M   'P 1'
#
loop_
_entity.id
_entity.type
_entity.pdbx_description
1 polymer ?
#
loop_
_entity_poly.entity_id
_entity_poly.type
_entity_poly.pdbx_seq_one_letter_code
_entity_poly.pdbx_strand_id
1 'polypeptide(L)'
;NTPPVAIKLEKNLPVASGVGGGSSDAAAVLRGLAQTWQLDIDSAELARIGLALGADIPMCLAAKPLVARGIGDELSMVPDFSALGLVLVNPGKPVSTADVFRSEEH
;
A
#
# COMPACT_ATOMS: atom_id res chain seq x y z
N ASN A 1 10.12 -18.33 14.89
CA ASN A 1 11.32 -18.64 14.08
C ASN A 1 11.08 -18.03 12.69
N THR A 2 12.02 -17.26 12.14
CA THR A 2 11.85 -16.55 10.86
C THR A 2 12.82 -17.11 9.81
N PRO A 3 12.55 -18.31 9.24
CA PRO A 3 13.41 -18.90 8.23
C PRO A 3 13.46 -18.04 6.96
N PRO A 4 14.54 -18.13 6.16
CA PRO A 4 14.64 -17.45 4.88
C PRO A 4 13.47 -17.79 3.96
N VAL A 5 13.02 -16.80 3.18
CA VAL A 5 11.97 -16.96 2.17
C VAL A 5 12.47 -16.51 0.80
N ALA A 6 11.90 -17.07 -0.25
CA ALA A 6 12.06 -16.59 -1.62
C ALA A 6 10.72 -16.02 -2.09
N ILE A 7 10.74 -14.78 -2.59
CA ILE A 7 9.54 -14.07 -3.04
C ILE A 7 9.68 -13.82 -4.53
N LYS A 8 8.67 -14.22 -5.30
CA LYS A 8 8.54 -13.91 -6.72
C LYS A 8 7.36 -12.96 -6.90
N LEU A 9 7.60 -11.83 -7.55
CA LEU A 9 6.59 -10.82 -7.82
C LEU A 9 6.30 -10.78 -9.31
N GLU A 10 5.03 -10.94 -9.68
CA GLU A 10 4.54 -10.75 -11.04
C GLU A 10 3.87 -9.38 -11.14
N LYS A 11 4.44 -8.50 -11.99
CA LYS A 11 3.96 -7.12 -12.15
C LYS A 11 2.97 -7.05 -13.31
N ASN A 12 1.68 -7.10 -12.97
CA ASN A 12 0.59 -6.91 -13.93
C ASN A 12 0.25 -5.43 -14.16
N LEU A 13 0.48 -4.59 -13.16
CA LEU A 13 0.34 -3.14 -13.29
C LEU A 13 1.64 -2.53 -13.82
N PRO A 14 1.55 -1.54 -14.73
CA PRO A 14 2.72 -0.79 -15.17
C PRO A 14 3.46 -0.17 -13.98
N VAL A 15 4.78 -0.18 -14.05
CA VAL A 15 5.62 0.46 -13.03
C VAL A 15 5.30 1.95 -12.97
N ALA A 16 5.23 2.52 -11.75
CA ALA A 16 4.98 3.93 -11.50
C ALA A 16 3.65 4.48 -12.06
N SER A 17 2.59 3.66 -12.11
CA SER A 17 1.26 4.10 -12.57
C SER A 17 0.48 4.98 -11.59
N GLY A 18 1.06 5.36 -10.45
CA GLY A 18 0.42 6.23 -9.45
C GLY A 18 -0.73 5.60 -8.66
N VAL A 19 -0.93 4.27 -8.74
CA VAL A 19 -2.06 3.57 -8.07
C VAL A 19 -1.66 2.77 -6.82
N GLY A 20 -0.49 3.05 -6.24
CA GLY A 20 -0.04 2.39 -5.01
C GLY A 20 0.44 0.93 -5.19
N GLY A 21 0.90 0.56 -6.39
CA GLY A 21 1.32 -0.82 -6.69
C GLY A 21 2.45 -1.35 -5.80
N GLY A 22 3.52 -0.57 -5.61
CA GLY A 22 4.66 -0.99 -4.76
C GLY A 22 4.29 -1.13 -3.29
N SER A 23 3.52 -0.18 -2.75
CA SER A 23 3.01 -0.23 -1.37
C SER A 23 2.09 -1.44 -1.16
N SER A 24 1.28 -1.78 -2.17
CA SER A 24 0.42 -2.97 -2.16
C SER A 24 1.23 -4.27 -2.18
N ASP A 25 2.32 -4.34 -2.97
CA ASP A 25 3.22 -5.48 -2.98
C ASP A 25 3.88 -5.67 -1.60
N ALA A 26 4.38 -4.58 -1.00
CA ALA A 26 4.98 -4.61 0.33
C ALA A 26 3.99 -5.07 1.42
N ALA A 27 2.76 -4.55 1.40
CA ALA A 27 1.70 -4.99 2.30
C ALA A 27 1.36 -6.48 2.11
N ALA A 28 1.33 -6.97 0.88
CA ALA A 28 1.12 -8.39 0.59
C ALA A 28 2.24 -9.27 1.13
N VAL A 29 3.50 -8.85 0.97
CA VAL A 29 4.67 -9.53 1.52
C VAL A 29 4.62 -9.55 3.05
N LEU A 30 4.34 -8.43 3.70
CA LEU A 30 4.22 -8.35 5.17
C LEU A 30 3.17 -9.33 5.72
N ARG A 31 1.97 -9.36 5.11
CA ARG A 31 0.92 -10.33 5.48
C ARG A 31 1.38 -11.77 5.27
N GLY A 32 2.00 -12.05 4.12
CA GLY A 32 2.49 -13.39 3.79
C GLY A 32 3.58 -13.87 4.75
N LEU A 33 4.51 -12.99 5.15
CA LEU A 33 5.56 -13.28 6.12
C LEU A 33 5.00 -13.54 7.52
N ALA A 34 4.08 -12.69 7.99
CA ALA A 34 3.43 -12.88 9.28
C ALA A 34 2.73 -14.25 9.36
N GLN A 35 2.04 -14.64 8.29
CA GLN A 35 1.40 -15.96 8.17
C GLN A 35 2.41 -17.10 8.07
N THR A 36 3.42 -16.98 7.21
CA THR A 36 4.42 -18.03 6.95
C THR A 36 5.25 -18.34 8.20
N TRP A 37 5.60 -17.32 8.95
CA TRP A 37 6.38 -17.44 10.18
C TRP A 37 5.51 -17.67 11.43
N GLN A 38 4.18 -17.72 11.27
CA GLN A 38 3.20 -17.88 12.35
C GLN A 38 3.45 -16.87 13.48
N LEU A 39 3.66 -15.61 13.11
CA LEU A 39 3.89 -14.55 14.09
C LEU A 39 2.58 -14.26 14.83
N ASP A 40 2.67 -14.17 16.16
CA ASP A 40 1.60 -13.62 16.99
C ASP A 40 1.70 -12.09 16.96
N ILE A 41 1.25 -11.51 15.84
CA ILE A 41 1.26 -10.07 15.58
C ILE A 41 -0.14 -9.62 15.18
N ASP A 42 -0.63 -8.57 15.82
CA ASP A 42 -1.92 -8.00 15.49
C ASP A 42 -1.83 -7.04 14.28
N SER A 43 -2.99 -6.60 13.80
CA SER A 43 -3.08 -5.68 12.66
C SER A 43 -2.45 -4.32 12.93
N ALA A 44 -2.46 -3.84 14.19
CA ALA A 44 -1.94 -2.52 14.54
C ALA A 44 -0.42 -2.53 14.51
N GLU A 45 0.21 -3.56 15.06
CA GLU A 45 1.65 -3.74 15.04
C GLU A 45 2.17 -4.00 13.63
N LEU A 46 1.45 -4.80 12.82
CA LEU A 46 1.77 -4.99 11.42
C LEU A 46 1.68 -3.69 10.61
N ALA A 47 0.68 -2.85 10.89
CA ALA A 47 0.54 -1.52 10.29
C ALA A 47 1.68 -0.59 10.70
N ARG A 48 2.13 -0.64 11.96
CA ARG A 48 3.28 0.14 12.46
C ARG A 48 4.58 -0.24 11.75
N ILE A 49 4.82 -1.54 11.52
CA ILE A 49 5.95 -2.02 10.71
C ILE A 49 5.82 -1.50 9.27
N GLY A 50 4.62 -1.57 8.70
CA GLY A 50 4.33 -1.07 7.36
C GLY A 50 4.63 0.42 7.21
N LEU A 51 4.21 1.24 8.18
CA LEU A 51 4.42 2.69 8.18
C LEU A 51 5.91 3.06 8.09
N ALA A 52 6.79 2.30 8.76
CA ALA A 52 8.24 2.52 8.71
C ALA A 52 8.85 2.24 7.32
N LEU A 53 8.18 1.46 6.47
CA LEU A 53 8.60 1.16 5.10
C LEU A 53 8.00 2.13 4.07
N GLY A 54 6.81 2.67 4.36
CA GLY A 54 6.12 3.57 3.45
C GLY A 54 4.75 3.98 3.97
N ALA A 55 4.43 5.26 3.77
CA ALA A 55 3.23 5.92 4.27
C ALA A 55 1.92 5.29 3.76
N ASP A 56 1.94 4.73 2.55
CA ASP A 56 0.78 4.05 1.94
C ASP A 56 0.58 2.61 2.41
N ILE A 57 1.59 1.98 3.05
CA ILE A 57 1.53 0.56 3.38
C ILE A 57 0.44 0.23 4.42
N PRO A 58 0.21 1.04 5.47
CA PRO A 58 -0.91 0.82 6.39
C PRO A 58 -2.28 0.71 5.69
N MET A 59 -2.59 1.59 4.73
CA MET A 59 -3.84 1.50 3.99
C MET A 59 -3.88 0.29 3.05
N CYS A 60 -2.75 -0.07 2.43
CA CYS A 60 -2.63 -1.29 1.64
C CYS A 60 -2.78 -2.57 2.48
N LEU A 61 -2.38 -2.52 3.76
CA LEU A 61 -2.60 -3.61 4.73
C LEU A 61 -4.09 -3.76 5.07
N ALA A 62 -4.80 -2.65 5.26
CA ALA A 62 -6.24 -2.63 5.52
C ALA A 62 -7.08 -3.10 4.32
N ALA A 63 -6.67 -2.78 3.09
CA ALA A 63 -7.24 -3.26 1.83
C ALA A 63 -8.77 -3.08 1.71
N LYS A 64 -9.28 -1.96 2.21
CA LYS A 64 -10.70 -1.60 2.24
C LYS A 64 -10.88 -0.09 2.00
N PRO A 65 -12.05 0.36 1.55
CA PRO A 65 -12.36 1.79 1.46
C PRO A 65 -12.18 2.48 2.81
N LEU A 66 -11.34 3.51 2.82
CA LEU A 66 -10.96 4.26 4.01
C LEU A 66 -10.58 5.69 3.63
N VAL A 67 -10.54 6.56 4.64
CA VAL A 67 -9.91 7.88 4.56
C VAL A 67 -8.56 7.80 5.26
N ALA A 68 -7.50 8.20 4.56
CA ALA A 68 -6.17 8.36 5.12
C ALA A 68 -5.88 9.86 5.34
N ARG A 69 -5.32 10.19 6.50
CA ARG A 69 -4.89 11.55 6.89
C ARG A 69 -3.46 11.52 7.43
N GLY A 70 -2.94 12.70 7.75
CA GLY A 70 -1.55 12.86 8.16
C GLY A 70 -0.62 12.48 7.00
N ILE A 71 0.37 11.65 7.30
CA ILE A 71 1.21 11.05 6.27
C ILE A 71 0.65 9.73 5.73
N GLY A 72 -0.51 9.26 6.23
CA GLY A 72 -1.03 7.91 6.00
C GLY A 72 -1.08 7.05 7.27
N ASP A 73 -0.81 7.65 8.42
CA ASP A 73 -0.82 7.04 9.75
C ASP A 73 -2.17 7.16 10.47
N GLU A 74 -3.01 8.12 10.07
CA GLU A 74 -4.37 8.29 10.58
C GLU A 74 -5.40 7.69 9.60
N LEU A 75 -5.90 6.49 9.89
CA LEU A 75 -6.85 5.78 9.03
C LEU A 75 -8.24 5.69 9.66
N SER A 76 -9.28 6.01 8.89
CA SER A 76 -10.68 5.77 9.28
C SER A 76 -11.44 5.04 8.19
N MET A 77 -12.09 3.93 8.57
CA MET A 77 -12.86 3.10 7.64
C MET A 77 -14.09 3.84 7.14
N VAL A 78 -14.40 3.69 5.85
CA VAL A 78 -15.66 4.16 5.29
C VAL A 78 -16.67 3.00 5.29
N PRO A 79 -17.65 2.99 6.22
CA PRO A 79 -18.67 1.94 6.25
C PRO A 79 -19.57 2.05 5.01
N ASP A 80 -20.13 0.91 4.60
CA ASP A 80 -21.17 0.83 3.56
C ASP A 80 -20.81 1.47 2.21
N PHE A 81 -19.52 1.47 1.86
CA PHE A 81 -19.07 1.97 0.57
C PHE A 81 -19.62 1.08 -0.56
N SER A 82 -20.48 1.66 -1.40
CA SER A 82 -21.12 0.94 -2.50
C SER A 82 -20.14 0.60 -3.62
N ALA A 83 -20.44 -0.48 -4.35
CA ALA A 83 -19.65 -0.85 -5.51
C ALA A 83 -19.67 0.29 -6.55
N LEU A 84 -18.48 0.74 -6.95
CA LEU A 84 -18.29 1.79 -7.93
C LEU A 84 -17.67 1.22 -9.21
N GLY A 85 -18.34 1.40 -10.34
CA GLY A 85 -17.75 1.10 -11.65
C GLY A 85 -16.66 2.13 -11.97
N LEU A 86 -15.43 1.66 -12.16
CA LEU A 86 -14.26 2.50 -12.44
C LEU A 86 -13.50 1.99 -13.67
N VAL A 87 -12.98 2.91 -14.47
CA VAL A 87 -12.07 2.61 -15.58
C VAL A 87 -10.75 3.32 -15.30
N LEU A 88 -9.66 2.55 -15.23
CA LEU A 88 -8.31 3.09 -15.09
C LEU A 88 -7.68 3.25 -16.46
N VAL A 89 -7.24 4.46 -16.78
CA VAL A 89 -6.52 4.78 -18.01
C VAL A 89 -5.09 5.18 -17.64
N ASN A 90 -4.11 4.42 -18.10
CA ASN A 90 -2.70 4.75 -17.94
C ASN A 90 -2.14 5.25 -19.29
N PRO A 91 -1.73 6.53 -19.41
CA PRO A 91 -1.18 7.07 -20.65
C PRO A 91 0.25 6.59 -20.97
N GLY A 92 0.84 5.73 -20.12
CA GLY A 92 2.19 5.17 -20.30
C GLY A 92 3.31 6.18 -20.03
N LYS A 93 2.99 7.35 -19.49
CA LYS A 93 3.97 8.39 -19.14
C LYS A 93 4.24 8.36 -17.64
N PRO A 94 5.48 8.07 -17.19
CA PRO A 94 5.80 8.15 -15.78
C PRO A 94 5.77 9.62 -15.33
N VAL A 95 5.24 9.85 -14.13
CA VAL A 95 5.27 11.15 -13.47
C VAL A 95 5.95 10.95 -12.12
N SER A 96 6.96 11.76 -11.82
CA SER A 96 7.68 11.71 -10.56
C SER A 96 6.84 12.37 -9.47
N THR A 97 6.53 11.62 -8.40
CA THR A 97 5.84 12.16 -7.22
C THR A 97 6.54 13.39 -6.68
N ALA A 98 7.88 13.36 -6.59
CA ALA A 98 8.68 14.47 -6.08
C ALA A 98 8.57 15.73 -6.95
N ASP A 99 8.51 15.57 -8.28
CA ASP A 99 8.42 16.71 -9.20
C ASP A 99 7.05 17.38 -9.12
N VAL A 100 5.97 16.60 -8.97
CA VAL A 100 4.61 17.12 -8.79
C VAL A 100 4.48 17.93 -7.50
N PHE A 101 4.97 17.39 -6.37
CA PHE A 101 4.91 18.13 -5.11
C PHE A 101 5.74 19.42 -5.14
N ARG A 102 6.89 19.41 -5.84
CA ARG A 102 7.72 20.61 -5.99
C ARG A 102 7.06 21.69 -6.86
N SER A 103 6.25 21.33 -7.85
CA SER A 103 5.56 22.31 -8.70
C SER A 103 4.39 23.03 -8.00
N GLU A 104 3.86 22.45 -6.93
CA GLU A 104 2.71 22.97 -6.17
C GLU A 104 3.12 23.90 -5.01
N GLU A 105 4.41 24.08 -4.73
CA GLU A 105 4.96 24.92 -3.64
C GLU A 105 5.01 26.44 -3.96
N HIS A 106 4.03 26.96 -4.71
CA HIS A 106 3.89 28.41 -5.00
C HIS A 106 3.07 29.16 -3.95
#